data_AF-A0A2G4SIC0-F1
#
_entry.id   AF-A0A2G4SIC0-F1
#
_cell.length_a   1.000
_cell.length_b   1.000
_cell.length_c   1.000
_cell.angle_alpha   90.00
_cell.angle_beta   90.00
_cell.angle_gamma   90.00
#
_symmetry.space_group_name_H-M   'P 1'
#
loop_
_entity.id
_entity.type
_entity.pdbx_description
1 polymer ?
#
loop_
_entity_poly.entity_id
_entity_poly.type
_entity_poly.pdbx_seq_one_letter_code
_entity_poly.pdbx_strand_id
1 'polypeptide(L)'
;MIMQKSSEYCIDDTIMEQELITRYLEPTLTLLFDGILQDTLFHGATTIKQELKATTSISINKSRPDACVSGLIGITRGFGEVKSSTEANNNYLVARDLIRLGIFAKTSLISTI
;
A
#
# COMPACT_ATOMS: atom_id res chain seq x y z
N MET A 1 -13.12 33.98 -12.98
CA MET A 1 -12.34 32.83 -12.52
C MET A 1 -12.77 32.54 -11.09
N ILE A 2 -13.70 31.61 -10.91
CA ILE A 2 -14.22 31.27 -9.58
C ILE A 2 -13.28 30.22 -9.01
N MET A 3 -12.51 30.59 -7.98
CA MET A 3 -11.84 29.59 -7.15
C MET A 3 -12.91 28.87 -6.35
N GLN A 4 -13.26 27.66 -6.79
CA GLN A 4 -13.98 26.72 -5.95
C GLN A 4 -13.07 26.38 -4.78
N LYS A 5 -13.46 26.85 -3.59
CA LYS A 5 -12.94 26.40 -2.31
C LYS A 5 -13.03 24.87 -2.31
N SER A 6 -11.88 24.19 -2.24
CA SER A 6 -11.80 22.75 -2.07
C SER A 6 -12.61 22.40 -0.82
N SER A 7 -13.80 21.85 -1.05
CA SER A 7 -14.58 21.14 -0.05
C SER A 7 -13.60 20.27 0.73
N GLU A 8 -13.38 20.58 1.99
CA GLU A 8 -12.77 19.65 2.93
C GLU A 8 -13.66 18.41 2.86
N TYR A 9 -13.24 17.43 2.06
CA TYR A 9 -13.82 16.11 2.10
C TYR A 9 -13.49 15.61 3.51
N CYS A 10 -14.44 15.81 4.41
CA CYS A 10 -14.48 15.09 5.66
C CYS A 10 -14.52 13.62 5.25
N ILE A 11 -13.34 12.98 5.24
CA ILE A 11 -13.25 11.54 5.16
C ILE A 11 -14.07 11.09 6.36
N ASP A 12 -15.23 10.50 6.09
CA ASP A 12 -16.09 9.97 7.13
C ASP A 12 -15.22 9.11 8.04
N ASP A 13 -15.18 9.46 9.33
CA ASP A 13 -14.29 8.82 10.29
C ASP A 13 -14.56 7.31 10.43
N THR A 14 -15.70 6.85 9.93
CA THR A 14 -16.10 5.44 9.92
C THR A 14 -15.64 4.66 8.70
N ILE A 15 -14.91 5.28 7.75
CA ILE A 15 -14.40 4.59 6.57
C ILE A 15 -13.35 3.56 6.99
N MET A 16 -13.63 2.30 6.67
CA MET A 16 -12.74 1.16 6.93
C MET A 16 -11.51 1.19 6.02
N GLU A 17 -10.39 0.62 6.48
CA GLU A 17 -9.12 0.57 5.73
C GLU A 17 -9.29 0.03 4.30
N GLN A 18 -10.09 -1.01 4.11
CA GLN A 18 -10.34 -1.60 2.79
C GLN A 18 -10.95 -0.59 1.81
N GLU A 19 -11.82 0.30 2.30
CA GLU A 19 -12.45 1.34 1.49
C GLU A 19 -11.47 2.49 1.21
N LEU A 20 -10.62 2.86 2.17
CA LEU A 20 -9.51 3.79 1.95
C LEU A 20 -8.56 3.30 0.86
N ILE A 21 -8.21 2.00 0.91
CA ILE A 21 -7.32 1.38 -0.07
C ILE A 21 -7.95 1.40 -1.46
N THR A 22 -9.15 0.84 -1.61
CA THR A 22 -9.77 0.64 -2.92
C THR A 22 -10.31 1.91 -3.57
N ARG A 23 -10.82 2.86 -2.78
CA ARG A 23 -11.43 4.09 -3.32
C ARG A 23 -10.42 5.20 -3.57
N TYR A 24 -9.37 5.28 -2.75
CA TYR A 24 -8.44 6.42 -2.79
C TYR A 24 -7.01 5.99 -3.09
N LEU A 25 -6.46 5.03 -2.34
CA LEU A 25 -5.05 4.67 -2.45
C LEU A 25 -4.74 4.03 -3.81
N GLU A 26 -5.46 2.96 -4.18
CA GLU A 26 -5.21 2.21 -5.41
C GLU A 26 -5.29 3.11 -6.65
N PRO A 27 -6.36 3.89 -6.89
CA PRO A 27 -6.43 4.76 -8.06
C PRO A 27 -5.33 5.82 -8.10
N THR A 28 -4.98 6.40 -6.95
CA THR A 28 -3.99 7.49 -6.87
C THR A 28 -2.57 6.97 -7.14
N LEU A 29 -2.21 5.84 -6.53
CA LEU A 29 -0.87 5.29 -6.65
C LEU A 29 -0.66 4.52 -7.95
N THR A 30 -1.69 3.85 -8.48
CA THR A 30 -1.67 3.30 -9.85
C THR A 30 -1.39 4.41 -10.85
N LEU A 31 -2.07 5.56 -10.76
CA LEU A 31 -1.80 6.67 -11.68
C LEU A 31 -0.37 7.22 -11.54
N LEU A 32 0.19 7.22 -10.32
CA LEU A 32 1.52 7.75 -10.05
C LEU A 32 2.65 6.82 -10.49
N PHE A 33 2.46 5.50 -10.38
CA PHE A 33 3.52 4.52 -10.57
C PHE A 33 3.37 3.67 -11.83
N ASP A 34 2.17 3.40 -12.33
CA ASP A 34 1.94 2.54 -13.52
C ASP A 34 2.10 3.32 -14.85
N GLY A 35 2.91 4.38 -14.83
CA GLY A 35 3.24 5.16 -16.02
C GLY A 35 4.25 4.43 -16.93
N ILE A 36 4.06 4.51 -18.24
CA ILE A 36 4.90 3.87 -19.28
C ILE A 36 6.39 4.26 -19.18
N LEU A 37 6.70 5.39 -18.52
CA LEU A 37 8.06 5.92 -18.37
C LEU A 37 8.69 5.63 -17.01
N GLN A 38 7.94 5.04 -16.07
CA GLN A 38 8.44 4.70 -14.75
C GLN A 38 8.63 3.18 -14.73
N ASP A 39 9.86 2.71 -14.51
CA ASP A 39 10.19 1.29 -14.34
C ASP A 39 9.63 0.72 -13.02
N THR A 40 8.48 1.23 -12.56
CA THR A 40 7.80 0.90 -11.32
C THR A 40 6.39 0.47 -11.60
N LEU A 41 5.86 -0.43 -10.76
CA LEU A 41 4.49 -0.89 -10.80
C LEU A 41 3.92 -0.83 -9.39
N PHE A 42 2.69 -0.36 -9.27
CA PHE A 42 1.96 -0.36 -8.02
C PHE A 42 1.10 -1.62 -7.88
N HIS A 43 1.21 -2.27 -6.73
CA HIS A 43 0.40 -3.42 -6.36
C HIS A 43 -0.41 -3.09 -5.10
N GLY A 44 -1.71 -2.94 -5.28
CA GLY A 44 -2.66 -2.73 -4.18
C GLY A 44 -3.04 -4.02 -3.45
N ALA A 45 -3.86 -3.88 -2.40
CA ALA A 45 -4.41 -4.98 -1.61
C ALA A 45 -5.25 -5.95 -2.47
N THR A 46 -5.74 -5.53 -3.62
CA THR A 46 -6.47 -6.41 -4.54
C THR A 46 -5.49 -7.16 -5.46
N THR A 47 -4.51 -6.47 -6.05
CA THR A 47 -3.54 -7.03 -7.01
C THR A 47 -2.58 -8.03 -6.37
N ILE A 48 -2.03 -7.74 -5.18
CA ILE A 48 -1.14 -8.69 -4.49
C ILE A 48 -1.93 -9.98 -4.10
N LYS A 49 -3.28 -9.97 -3.99
CA LYS A 49 -4.08 -11.20 -3.74
C LYS A 49 -4.10 -12.11 -4.98
N GLN A 50 -4.00 -11.52 -6.16
CA GLN A 50 -4.11 -12.23 -7.44
C GLN A 50 -2.77 -12.83 -7.88
N GLU A 51 -1.66 -12.11 -7.71
CA GLU A 51 -0.32 -12.59 -8.09
C GLU A 51 0.15 -13.80 -7.25
N LEU A 52 -0.21 -13.84 -5.97
CA LEU A 52 0.13 -14.97 -5.08
C LEU A 52 -0.63 -16.27 -5.40
N LYS A 53 -1.76 -16.21 -6.12
CA LYS A 53 -2.42 -17.42 -6.64
C LYS A 53 -1.65 -18.06 -7.78
N ALA A 54 -0.80 -17.29 -8.49
CA ALA A 54 -0.02 -17.75 -9.62
C ALA A 54 1.37 -18.28 -9.21
N THR A 55 1.93 -17.83 -8.08
CA THR A 55 3.28 -18.22 -7.64
C THR A 55 3.23 -19.08 -6.38
N THR A 56 3.02 -20.39 -6.55
CA THR A 56 3.22 -21.39 -5.50
C THR A 56 4.71 -21.54 -5.18
N SER A 57 5.23 -20.76 -4.23
CA SER A 57 6.22 -21.19 -3.23
C SER A 57 6.68 -20.00 -2.38
N ILE A 58 6.95 -20.30 -1.11
CA ILE A 58 7.41 -19.41 -0.02
C ILE A 58 6.26 -18.76 0.78
N SER A 59 5.67 -19.60 1.64
CA SER A 59 4.92 -19.18 2.83
C SER A 59 5.89 -18.53 3.84
N ILE A 60 5.84 -17.21 4.04
CA ILE A 60 6.36 -16.58 5.27
C ILE A 60 5.52 -15.33 5.59
N ASN A 61 4.87 -15.36 6.76
CA ASN A 61 3.95 -14.39 7.36
C ASN A 61 2.51 -14.33 6.81
N LYS A 62 1.55 -14.64 7.69
CA LYS A 62 0.10 -14.34 7.54
C LYS A 62 -0.21 -12.83 7.49
N SER A 63 0.80 -12.00 7.38
CA SER A 63 0.73 -10.55 7.44
C SER A 63 1.27 -9.99 6.14
N ARG A 64 0.48 -9.17 5.48
CA ARG A 64 0.76 -8.62 4.17
C ARG A 64 0.59 -7.11 4.24
N PRO A 65 1.42 -6.33 3.53
CA PRO A 65 1.20 -4.90 3.44
C PRO A 65 -0.04 -4.62 2.58
N ASP A 66 -0.73 -3.54 2.90
CA ASP A 66 -1.87 -3.05 2.13
C ASP A 66 -1.47 -2.61 0.72
N ALA A 67 -0.24 -2.13 0.56
CA ALA A 67 0.31 -1.69 -0.71
C ALA A 67 1.79 -2.05 -0.87
N CYS A 68 2.20 -2.25 -2.12
CA CYS A 68 3.59 -2.50 -2.51
C CYS A 68 3.88 -1.76 -3.81
N VAL A 69 5.07 -1.17 -3.94
CA VAL A 69 5.58 -0.65 -5.20
C VAL A 69 6.78 -1.49 -5.58
N SER A 70 6.75 -2.11 -6.75
CA SER A 70 7.85 -2.89 -7.29
C SER A 70 8.45 -2.23 -8.52
N GLY A 71 9.63 -2.66 -8.92
CA GLY A 71 10.21 -2.35 -10.22
C GLY A 71 9.93 -3.44 -11.25
N LEU A 72 10.15 -3.14 -12.53
CA LEU A 72 9.92 -4.08 -13.65
C LEU A 72 10.64 -5.44 -13.50
N ILE A 73 11.73 -5.48 -12.74
CA ILE A 73 12.57 -6.68 -12.49
C ILE A 73 12.09 -7.45 -11.24
N GLY A 74 10.89 -7.16 -10.72
CA GLY A 74 10.35 -7.79 -9.51
C GLY A 74 11.01 -7.33 -8.21
N ILE A 75 11.86 -6.29 -8.27
CA ILE A 75 12.51 -5.71 -7.09
C ILE A 75 11.49 -4.82 -6.38
N THR A 76 11.08 -5.18 -5.17
CA THR A 76 10.23 -4.31 -4.36
C THR A 76 10.98 -3.05 -3.95
N ARG A 77 10.43 -1.87 -4.25
CA ARG A 77 10.98 -0.56 -3.90
C ARG A 77 10.33 0.07 -2.67
N GLY A 78 9.11 -0.35 -2.31
CA GLY A 78 8.42 0.20 -1.16
C GLY A 78 7.19 -0.59 -0.74
N PHE A 79 6.78 -0.38 0.51
CA PHE A 79 5.58 -0.96 1.11
C PHE A 79 4.77 0.13 1.78
N GLY A 80 3.46 -0.04 1.84
CA GLY A 80 2.52 0.86 2.51
C GLY A 80 1.50 0.09 3.34
N GLU A 81 1.12 0.68 4.46
CA GLU A 81 -0.01 0.26 5.30
C GLU A 81 -0.98 1.44 5.37
N VAL A 82 -2.28 1.14 5.38
CA VAL A 82 -3.35 2.13 5.53
C VAL A 82 -3.96 1.96 6.91
N LYS A 83 -4.38 3.07 7.49
CA LYS A 83 -5.05 3.09 8.80
C LYS A 83 -6.31 3.92 8.71
N SER A 84 -7.41 3.40 9.22
CA SER A 84 -8.64 4.17 9.39
C SER A 84 -8.46 5.23 10.49
N SER A 85 -9.20 6.35 10.43
CA SER A 85 -9.09 7.38 11.46
C SER A 85 -9.58 6.89 12.82
N THR A 86 -10.56 6.00 12.85
CA THR A 86 -11.01 5.32 14.09
C THR A 86 -9.91 4.51 14.77
N GLU A 87 -8.96 3.95 14.00
CA GLU A 87 -7.86 3.14 14.53
C GLU A 87 -6.54 3.92 14.67
N ALA A 88 -6.49 5.15 14.17
CA ALA A 88 -5.27 5.98 14.19
C ALA A 88 -4.76 6.26 15.62
N ASN A 89 -5.66 6.34 16.60
CA ASN A 89 -5.30 6.54 18.01
C ASN A 89 -5.01 5.22 18.75
N ASN A 90 -5.16 4.08 18.10
CA ASN A 90 -4.81 2.78 18.67
C ASN A 90 -3.31 2.53 18.47
N ASN A 91 -2.50 3.07 19.38
CA ASN A 91 -1.04 2.98 19.35
C ASN A 91 -0.53 1.54 19.21
N TYR A 92 -1.26 0.54 19.74
CA TYR A 92 -0.90 -0.86 19.58
C TYR A 92 -1.02 -1.31 18.12
N LEU A 93 -2.14 -1.02 17.46
CA LEU A 93 -2.34 -1.36 16.04
C LEU A 93 -1.38 -0.59 15.15
N VAL A 94 -1.18 0.71 15.39
CA VAL A 94 -0.23 1.53 14.63
C VAL A 94 1.20 1.01 14.80
N ALA A 95 1.64 0.74 16.03
CA ALA A 95 2.99 0.21 16.29
C ALA A 95 3.20 -1.16 15.65
N ARG A 96 2.19 -2.04 15.69
CA ARG A 96 2.23 -3.33 15.00
C ARG A 96 2.51 -3.13 13.51
N ASP A 97 1.88 -2.16 12.88
CA ASP A 97 1.97 -1.94 11.43
C ASP A 97 3.31 -1.32 11.04
N LEU A 98 3.84 -0.41 11.88
CA LEU A 98 5.19 0.11 11.72
C LEU A 98 6.25 -0.99 11.85
N ILE A 99 6.09 -1.93 12.80
CA ILE A 99 7.00 -3.08 12.92
C ILE A 99 6.94 -3.95 11.66
N ARG A 100 5.73 -4.19 11.12
CA ARG A 100 5.54 -4.93 9.87
C ARG A 100 6.23 -4.26 8.70
N LEU A 101 6.03 -2.96 8.51
CA LEU A 101 6.72 -2.16 7.49
C LEU A 101 8.24 -2.23 7.64
N GLY A 102 8.76 -2.16 8.87
CA GLY A 102 10.19 -2.31 9.14
C GLY A 102 10.75 -3.67 8.72
N ILE A 103 10.01 -4.75 8.95
CA ILE A 103 10.39 -6.11 8.50
C ILE A 103 10.42 -6.17 6.97
N PHE A 104 9.37 -5.66 6.30
CA PHE A 104 9.31 -5.65 4.84
C PHE A 104 10.43 -4.82 4.21
N ALA A 105 10.68 -3.61 4.73
CA ALA A 105 11.75 -2.74 4.26
C ALA A 105 13.13 -3.39 4.42
N LYS A 106 13.38 -4.09 5.54
CA LYS A 106 14.61 -4.85 5.75
C LYS A 106 14.81 -5.93 4.68
N THR A 107 13.74 -6.59 4.25
CA THR A 107 13.82 -7.63 3.21
C THR A 107 13.99 -7.06 1.79
N SER A 108 13.45 -5.87 1.51
CA SER A 108 13.55 -5.21 0.19
C SER A 108 14.96 -4.69 -0.12
N LEU A 109 15.74 -4.32 0.90
CA LEU A 109 17.12 -3.83 0.75
C LEU A 109 18.14 -4.92 0.35
N ILE A 110 17.78 -6.21 0.40
CA ILE A 110 18.74 -7.32 0.23
C ILE A 110 18.79 -7.83 -1.23
N SER A 111 17.94 -7.37 -2.15
CA SER A 111 17.95 -7.85 -3.55
C SER A 111 18.89 -7.07 -4.50
N THR A 112 19.87 -6.31 -4.00
CA THR A 112 20.83 -5.54 -4.82
C THR A 112 22.25 -6.13 -4.79
N ILE A 113 22.39 -7.45 -5.01
CA ILE A 113 23.69 -8.08 -5.28
C ILE A 113 23.63 -8.78 -6.63
#